data_AF-T0YM88-F1
#
_entry.id   AF-T0YM88-F1
#
_cell.length_a   1.000
_cell.length_b   1.000
_cell.length_c   1.000
_cell.angle_alpha   90.00
_cell.angle_beta   90.00
_cell.angle_gamma   90.00
#
_symmetry.space_group_name_H-M   'P 1'
#
loop_
_entity.id
_entity.type
_entity.pdbx_description
1 polymer ?
#
loop_
_entity_poly.entity_id
_entity_poly.type
_entity_poly.pdbx_seq_one_letter_code
_entity_poly.pdbx_strand_id
1 'polypeptide(L)'
;MSGWIVINELRSSWLQAHYFFRLASRLDYKLEKGPSPSIRFPKSGPYDERLGYGQIPEYTKSLTTRGFVVTEQVRMSPTLLESPLAPIYAEKDQAGLMLLDHNQRLLYALLSPTRTYASFDSIPKILIDTLLFIEDKELLNSHYPMRNPAVNWSRLDRALFDQALHVIHRQHDTPGASTLATQIEKYRHSPEGRTLSIHEKFLQMDSASIRSYLQGMDNMANRHQIVLAYLNTVPLTARMG
;
A
#
# COMPACT_ATOMS: atom_id res chain seq x y z
N MET A 1 4.79 35.63 7.91
CA MET A 1 5.58 34.38 8.05
C MET A 1 4.77 33.14 7.69
N SER A 2 3.54 33.00 8.18
CA SER A 2 2.64 31.85 7.93
C SER A 2 2.31 31.61 6.44
N GLY A 3 2.04 32.65 5.65
CA GLY A 3 1.73 32.48 4.22
C GLY A 3 2.89 31.89 3.38
N TRP A 4 4.13 32.23 3.71
CA TRP A 4 5.31 31.69 3.02
C TRP A 4 5.52 30.20 3.33
N ILE A 5 5.27 29.77 4.57
CA ILE A 5 5.32 28.36 4.97
C ILE A 5 4.26 27.56 4.21
N VAL A 6 3.04 28.06 4.11
CA VAL A 6 1.96 27.39 3.36
C VAL A 6 2.28 27.29 1.87
N ILE A 7 2.77 28.36 1.25
CA ILE A 7 3.16 28.34 -0.18
C ILE A 7 4.34 27.39 -0.41
N ASN A 8 5.33 27.40 0.48
CA ASN A 8 6.47 26.49 0.39
C ASN A 8 6.03 25.04 0.58
N GLU A 9 5.07 24.77 1.47
CA GLU A 9 4.51 23.43 1.68
C GLU A 9 3.69 22.95 0.48
N LEU A 10 2.87 23.80 -0.12
CA LEU A 10 2.11 23.46 -1.33
C LEU A 10 3.02 23.15 -2.53
N ARG A 11 4.20 23.77 -2.57
CA ARG A 11 5.20 23.56 -3.62
C ARG A 11 6.13 22.39 -3.35
N SER A 12 6.58 22.20 -2.12
CA SER A 12 7.62 21.22 -1.78
C SER A 12 7.08 19.97 -1.08
N SER A 13 5.91 20.04 -0.44
CA SER A 13 5.32 18.99 0.40
C SER A 13 6.26 18.47 1.50
N TRP A 14 7.20 19.30 1.94
CA TRP A 14 8.29 18.87 2.81
C TRP A 14 7.80 18.55 4.23
N LEU A 15 6.95 19.38 4.84
CA LEU A 15 6.44 19.16 6.20
C LEU A 15 5.59 17.89 6.25
N GLN A 16 4.71 17.71 5.27
CA GLN A 16 3.89 16.51 5.14
C GLN A 16 4.78 15.28 4.94
N ALA A 17 5.72 15.30 4.01
CA ALA A 17 6.65 14.19 3.79
C ALA A 17 7.46 13.87 5.06
N HIS A 18 7.95 14.89 5.76
CA HIS A 18 8.69 14.74 7.01
C HIS A 18 7.84 14.10 8.11
N TYR A 19 6.59 14.51 8.25
CA TYR A 19 5.65 13.93 9.22
C TYR A 19 5.43 12.44 8.96
N PHE A 20 5.08 12.07 7.72
CA PHE A 20 4.81 10.67 7.38
C PHE A 20 6.07 9.82 7.43
N PHE A 21 7.23 10.33 7.01
CA PHE A 21 8.51 9.63 7.16
C PHE A 21 8.84 9.34 8.63
N ARG A 22 8.68 10.33 9.53
CA ARG A 22 8.90 10.12 10.97
C ARG A 22 7.89 9.19 11.62
N LEU A 23 6.66 9.15 11.12
CA LEU A 23 5.65 8.20 11.59
C LEU A 23 5.98 6.78 11.10
N ALA A 24 6.31 6.64 9.81
CA ALA A 24 6.69 5.38 9.19
C ALA A 24 7.91 4.75 9.88
N SER A 25 8.91 5.55 10.25
CA SER A 25 10.11 5.04 10.95
C SER A 25 9.84 4.48 12.36
N ARG A 26 8.66 4.74 12.95
CA ARG A 26 8.24 4.18 14.24
C ARG A 26 7.41 2.90 14.10
N LEU A 27 6.89 2.65 12.91
CA LEU A 27 6.11 1.47 12.54
C LEU A 27 7.07 0.36 12.11
N ASP A 28 7.90 -0.10 13.05
CA ASP A 28 8.96 -1.08 12.83
C ASP A 28 8.59 -2.46 13.40
N TYR A 29 9.31 -3.48 12.96
CA TYR A 29 9.20 -4.84 13.43
C TYR A 29 10.53 -5.59 13.29
N LYS A 30 10.77 -6.56 14.17
CA LYS A 30 12.03 -7.33 14.17
C LYS A 30 11.75 -8.82 14.34
N LEU A 31 12.50 -9.65 13.63
CA LEU A 31 12.44 -11.11 13.84
C LEU A 31 13.23 -11.46 15.10
N GLU A 32 12.60 -12.13 16.04
CA GLU A 32 13.25 -12.61 17.27
C GLU A 32 12.96 -14.08 17.52
N LYS A 33 13.77 -14.70 18.38
CA LYS A 33 13.59 -16.10 18.78
C LYS A 33 12.33 -16.29 19.63
N GLY A 34 11.68 -17.43 19.41
CA GLY A 34 10.49 -17.85 20.11
C GLY A 34 9.20 -17.16 19.66
N PRO A 35 8.06 -17.51 20.27
CA PRO A 35 6.79 -16.86 20.01
C PRO A 35 6.80 -15.40 20.51
N SER A 36 6.13 -14.54 19.74
CA SER A 36 5.92 -13.15 20.11
C SER A 36 4.78 -13.04 21.13
N PRO A 37 4.94 -12.28 22.22
CA PRO A 37 3.86 -12.04 23.19
C PRO A 37 2.74 -11.15 22.62
N SER A 38 3.05 -10.36 21.59
CA SER A 38 2.10 -9.47 20.93
C SER A 38 2.43 -9.37 19.44
N ILE A 39 1.45 -9.71 18.62
CA ILE A 39 1.55 -9.63 17.17
C ILE A 39 0.17 -9.37 16.60
N ARG A 40 0.10 -8.55 15.55
CA ARG A 40 -1.12 -8.32 14.80
C ARG A 40 -0.99 -8.90 13.41
N PHE A 41 -2.04 -9.57 12.98
CA PHE A 41 -2.16 -10.08 11.62
C PHE A 41 -3.19 -9.24 10.87
N PRO A 42 -3.07 -9.11 9.53
CA PRO A 42 -4.15 -8.59 8.74
C PRO A 42 -5.42 -9.44 8.94
N LYS A 43 -6.59 -8.84 8.76
CA LYS A 43 -7.87 -9.51 9.03
C LYS A 43 -8.50 -10.09 7.76
N SER A 44 -8.60 -9.27 6.71
CA SER A 44 -9.42 -9.58 5.53
C SER A 44 -8.99 -8.71 4.36
N GLY A 45 -9.31 -9.16 3.15
CA GLY A 45 -9.00 -8.46 1.92
C GLY A 45 -8.54 -9.44 0.84
N PRO A 46 -8.87 -9.19 -0.44
CA PRO A 46 -8.53 -10.12 -1.52
C PRO A 46 -7.06 -10.56 -1.55
N TYR A 47 -6.13 -9.67 -1.23
CA TYR A 47 -4.72 -9.97 -1.13
C TYR A 47 -4.38 -10.83 0.10
N ASP A 48 -4.82 -10.40 1.29
CA ASP A 48 -4.53 -11.07 2.56
C ASP A 48 -5.11 -12.48 2.60
N GLU A 49 -6.28 -12.67 1.99
CA GLU A 49 -6.93 -13.97 1.82
C GLU A 49 -6.20 -14.83 0.79
N ARG A 50 -5.87 -14.26 -0.38
CA ARG A 50 -5.14 -14.98 -1.44
C ARG A 50 -3.78 -15.48 -0.99
N LEU A 51 -3.08 -14.71 -0.15
CA LEU A 51 -1.77 -15.09 0.39
C LEU A 51 -1.85 -15.82 1.74
N GLY A 52 -3.05 -15.99 2.30
CA GLY A 52 -3.26 -16.67 3.58
C GLY A 52 -2.75 -15.90 4.80
N TYR A 53 -2.45 -14.60 4.67
CA TYR A 53 -1.97 -13.79 5.79
C TYR A 53 -2.99 -13.63 6.90
N GLY A 54 -4.28 -13.56 6.56
CA GLY A 54 -5.37 -13.58 7.55
C GLY A 54 -5.51 -14.91 8.29
N GLN A 55 -4.93 -16.00 7.75
CA GLN A 55 -5.03 -17.36 8.30
C GLN A 55 -3.82 -17.78 9.14
N ILE A 56 -2.77 -16.95 9.22
CA ILE A 56 -1.56 -17.24 10.01
C ILE A 56 -1.87 -17.63 11.46
N PRO A 57 -2.79 -16.95 12.19
CA PRO A 57 -3.15 -17.36 13.55
C PRO A 57 -3.66 -18.80 13.64
N GLU A 58 -4.55 -19.19 12.71
CA GLU A 58 -5.14 -20.53 12.68
C GLU A 58 -4.11 -21.60 12.27
N TYR A 59 -3.24 -21.29 11.30
CA TYR A 59 -2.13 -22.16 10.94
C TYR A 59 -1.18 -22.38 12.11
N THR A 60 -0.82 -21.31 12.81
CA THR A 60 0.06 -21.37 13.99
C THR A 60 -0.56 -22.23 15.07
N LYS A 61 -1.85 -22.01 15.39
CA LYS A 61 -2.60 -22.80 16.38
C LYS A 61 -2.69 -24.28 16.00
N SER A 62 -2.96 -24.58 14.73
CA SER A 62 -3.06 -25.96 14.23
C SER A 62 -1.72 -26.70 14.32
N LEU A 63 -0.63 -26.02 13.97
CA LEU A 63 0.73 -26.56 14.05
C LEU A 63 1.16 -26.78 15.51
N THR A 64 0.93 -25.81 16.39
CA THR A 64 1.31 -25.97 17.81
C THR A 64 0.55 -27.09 18.50
N THR A 65 -0.73 -27.28 18.17
CA THR A 65 -1.54 -28.42 18.66
C THR A 65 -0.98 -29.77 18.22
N ARG A 66 -0.23 -29.82 17.10
CA ARG A 66 0.42 -31.04 16.58
C ARG A 66 1.86 -31.21 17.08
N GLY A 67 2.30 -30.41 18.05
CA GLY A 67 3.63 -30.50 18.65
C GLY A 67 4.72 -29.73 17.91
N PHE A 68 4.39 -28.95 16.88
CA PHE A 68 5.35 -28.02 16.28
C PHE A 68 5.59 -26.82 17.20
N VAL A 69 6.80 -26.25 17.15
CA VAL A 69 7.19 -25.11 17.96
C VAL A 69 7.51 -23.89 17.10
N VAL A 70 7.15 -22.71 17.58
CA VAL A 70 7.54 -21.44 16.95
C VAL A 70 8.98 -21.13 17.34
N THR A 71 9.91 -21.34 16.41
CA THR A 71 11.34 -21.09 16.64
C THR A 71 11.68 -19.61 16.62
N GLU A 72 11.01 -18.85 15.75
CA GLU A 72 11.19 -17.41 15.56
C GLU A 72 9.86 -16.77 15.18
N GLN A 73 9.62 -15.56 15.67
CA GLN A 73 8.44 -14.77 15.33
C GLN A 73 8.75 -13.28 15.36
N VAL A 74 8.03 -12.52 14.54
CA VAL A 74 8.16 -11.08 14.47
C VAL A 74 7.62 -10.42 15.74
N ARG A 75 8.39 -9.48 16.30
CA ARG A 75 7.98 -8.55 17.35
C ARG A 75 7.73 -7.18 16.76
N MET A 76 6.54 -6.68 16.96
CA MET A 76 6.08 -5.41 16.43
C MET A 76 6.36 -4.29 17.43
N SER A 77 6.69 -3.08 16.94
CA SER A 77 6.84 -1.92 17.82
C SER A 77 5.50 -1.58 18.51
N PRO A 78 5.52 -0.95 19.70
CA PRO A 78 4.28 -0.50 20.35
C PRO A 78 3.42 0.38 19.44
N THR A 79 4.05 1.29 18.69
CA THR A 79 3.35 2.16 17.73
C THR A 79 2.66 1.38 16.62
N LEU A 80 3.26 0.29 16.13
CA LEU A 80 2.64 -0.58 15.13
C LEU A 80 1.48 -1.39 15.73
N LEU A 81 1.63 -1.88 16.97
CA LEU A 81 0.59 -2.63 17.67
C LEU A 81 -0.65 -1.78 17.97
N GLU A 82 -0.47 -0.50 18.30
CA GLU A 82 -1.54 0.44 18.63
C GLU A 82 -2.18 1.10 17.40
N SER A 83 -1.51 1.06 16.24
CA SER A 83 -1.99 1.72 15.02
C SER A 83 -3.31 1.14 14.51
N PRO A 84 -4.33 1.94 14.19
CA PRO A 84 -5.60 1.41 13.63
C PRO A 84 -5.43 0.81 12.22
N LEU A 85 -4.27 0.98 11.59
CA LEU A 85 -3.98 0.55 10.23
C LEU A 85 -3.69 -0.95 10.13
N ALA A 86 -3.73 -1.48 8.90
CA ALA A 86 -3.20 -2.80 8.62
C ALA A 86 -1.69 -2.84 8.97
N PRO A 87 -1.15 -3.98 9.44
CA PRO A 87 0.27 -4.08 9.75
C PRO A 87 1.13 -3.69 8.55
N ILE A 88 2.14 -2.86 8.78
CA ILE A 88 3.03 -2.35 7.73
C ILE A 88 4.23 -3.28 7.60
N TYR A 89 4.29 -4.03 6.50
CA TYR A 89 5.40 -4.90 6.13
C TYR A 89 5.61 -4.91 4.62
N ALA A 90 6.68 -5.55 4.17
CA ALA A 90 6.99 -5.69 2.75
C ALA A 90 5.99 -6.62 2.07
N GLU A 91 5.14 -6.04 1.21
CA GLU A 91 4.13 -6.77 0.45
C GLU A 91 4.75 -7.46 -0.77
N LYS A 92 4.19 -8.60 -1.15
CA LYS A 92 4.65 -9.42 -2.28
C LYS A 92 3.68 -9.29 -3.44
N ASP A 93 4.19 -8.96 -4.61
CA ASP A 93 3.38 -8.93 -5.83
C ASP A 93 3.02 -10.32 -6.35
N GLN A 94 3.86 -11.31 -6.03
CA GLN A 94 3.74 -12.68 -6.48
C GLN A 94 4.10 -13.64 -5.34
N ALA A 95 3.37 -14.74 -5.26
CA ALA A 95 3.66 -15.84 -4.35
C ALA A 95 3.61 -17.17 -5.12
N GLY A 96 3.98 -18.26 -4.46
CA GLY A 96 3.98 -19.55 -5.12
C GLY A 96 4.74 -20.63 -4.38
N LEU A 97 4.82 -21.78 -5.03
CA LEU A 97 5.62 -22.92 -4.61
C LEU A 97 6.81 -23.04 -5.56
N MET A 98 8.02 -23.05 -5.01
CA MET A 98 9.23 -23.41 -5.74
C MET A 98 9.80 -24.69 -5.12
N LEU A 99 9.98 -25.71 -5.95
CA LEU A 99 10.67 -26.93 -5.59
C LEU A 99 12.10 -26.85 -6.13
N LEU A 100 13.06 -26.90 -5.21
CA LEU A 100 14.48 -26.88 -5.51
C LEU A 100 15.08 -28.25 -5.20
N ASP A 101 16.09 -28.66 -5.95
CA ASP A 101 16.90 -29.84 -5.61
C ASP A 101 17.93 -29.52 -4.49
N HIS A 102 18.71 -30.51 -4.08
CA HIS A 102 19.77 -30.36 -3.07
C HIS A 102 20.85 -29.33 -3.44
N ASN A 103 21.00 -29.01 -4.73
CA ASN A 103 21.93 -28.01 -5.25
C ASN A 103 21.26 -26.65 -5.49
N GLN A 104 20.07 -26.42 -4.94
CA GLN A 104 19.26 -25.21 -5.14
C GLN A 104 18.81 -24.99 -6.59
N ARG A 105 18.83 -26.02 -7.43
CA ARG A 105 18.36 -25.92 -8.82
C ARG A 105 16.84 -26.05 -8.88
N LEU A 106 16.19 -25.15 -9.62
CA LEU A 106 14.75 -25.16 -9.80
C LEU A 106 14.27 -26.42 -10.55
N LEU A 107 13.47 -27.24 -9.88
CA LEU A 107 12.79 -28.40 -10.46
C LEU A 107 11.38 -28.07 -10.92
N TYR A 108 10.66 -27.27 -10.13
CA TYR A 108 9.28 -26.89 -10.41
C TYR A 108 8.95 -25.53 -9.77
N ALA A 109 8.16 -24.71 -10.47
CA ALA A 109 7.61 -23.47 -9.93
C ALA A 109 6.13 -23.35 -10.31
N LEU A 110 5.30 -23.03 -9.31
CA LEU A 110 3.94 -22.59 -9.51
C LEU A 110 3.80 -21.20 -8.89
N LEU A 111 3.61 -20.19 -9.73
CA LEU A 111 3.52 -18.79 -9.31
C LEU A 111 2.10 -18.25 -9.52
N SER A 112 1.65 -17.43 -8.57
CA SER A 112 0.37 -16.74 -8.59
C SER A 112 0.57 -15.25 -8.20
N PRO A 113 0.15 -14.30 -9.06
CA PRO A 113 -0.34 -14.51 -10.42
C PRO A 113 0.76 -15.04 -11.36
N THR A 114 0.38 -15.76 -12.42
CA THR A 114 1.32 -16.42 -13.34
C THR A 114 2.11 -15.43 -14.19
N ARG A 115 1.54 -14.24 -14.45
CA ARG A 115 2.19 -13.18 -15.22
C ARG A 115 2.32 -11.95 -14.34
N THR A 116 3.55 -11.47 -14.22
CA THR A 116 3.93 -10.24 -13.53
C THR A 116 5.05 -9.55 -14.30
N TYR A 117 5.20 -8.27 -14.07
CA TYR A 117 6.41 -7.53 -14.41
C TYR A 117 7.42 -7.68 -13.27
N ALA A 118 8.69 -7.91 -13.61
CA ALA A 118 9.74 -8.13 -12.62
C ALA A 118 10.22 -6.81 -11.97
N SER A 119 10.12 -5.70 -12.72
CA SER A 119 10.50 -4.37 -12.28
C SER A 119 9.70 -3.31 -13.02
N PHE A 120 9.71 -2.08 -12.50
CA PHE A 120 9.09 -0.93 -13.16
C PHE A 120 9.59 -0.74 -14.60
N ASP A 121 10.92 -0.87 -14.80
CA ASP A 121 11.54 -0.67 -16.12
C ASP A 121 11.16 -1.74 -17.15
N SER A 122 10.66 -2.90 -16.70
CA SER A 122 10.17 -3.96 -17.59
C SER A 122 8.75 -3.73 -18.12
N ILE A 123 8.05 -2.72 -17.59
CA ILE A 123 6.68 -2.40 -17.99
C ILE A 123 6.73 -1.56 -19.28
N PRO A 124 6.03 -1.97 -20.36
CA PRO A 124 5.92 -1.15 -21.56
C PRO A 124 5.40 0.25 -21.24
N LYS A 125 6.11 1.29 -21.70
CA LYS A 125 5.78 2.70 -21.42
C LYS A 125 4.32 3.04 -21.72
N ILE A 126 3.76 2.51 -22.80
CA ILE A 126 2.35 2.73 -23.18
C ILE A 126 1.38 2.25 -22.10
N LEU A 127 1.69 1.18 -21.36
CA LEU A 127 0.83 0.69 -20.27
C LEU A 127 0.91 1.62 -19.06
N ILE A 128 2.11 2.11 -18.73
CA ILE A 128 2.32 3.10 -17.67
C ILE A 128 1.53 4.37 -18.02
N ASP A 129 1.77 4.95 -19.20
CA ASP A 129 1.12 6.18 -19.64
C ASP A 129 -0.41 6.04 -19.64
N THR A 130 -0.93 4.90 -20.14
CA THR A 130 -2.37 4.62 -20.16
C THR A 130 -2.95 4.53 -18.76
N LEU A 131 -2.31 3.77 -17.86
CA LEU A 131 -2.75 3.62 -16.48
C LEU A 131 -2.77 4.97 -15.76
N LEU A 132 -1.69 5.73 -15.84
CA LEU A 132 -1.59 7.04 -15.19
C LEU A 132 -2.57 8.04 -15.79
N PHE A 133 -2.80 8.01 -17.11
CA PHE A 133 -3.77 8.89 -17.75
C PHE A 133 -5.19 8.67 -17.22
N ILE A 134 -5.58 7.41 -17.02
CA ILE A 134 -6.93 7.03 -16.57
C ILE A 134 -7.08 7.21 -15.05
N GLU A 135 -6.12 6.74 -14.26
CA GLU A 135 -6.27 6.59 -12.81
C GLU A 135 -5.54 7.67 -12.00
N ASP A 136 -4.32 8.08 -12.39
CA ASP A 136 -3.46 8.91 -11.52
C ASP A 136 -2.34 9.68 -12.27
N LYS A 137 -2.72 10.77 -12.94
CA LYS A 137 -1.85 11.52 -13.87
C LYS A 137 -0.58 12.10 -13.24
N GLU A 138 -0.66 12.46 -11.97
CA GLU A 138 0.42 13.17 -11.27
C GLU A 138 1.37 12.22 -10.51
N LEU A 139 1.08 10.91 -10.50
CA LEU A 139 1.85 9.96 -9.69
C LEU A 139 3.35 10.03 -10.00
N LEU A 140 3.73 9.96 -11.27
CA LEU A 140 5.16 9.97 -11.67
C LEU A 140 5.72 11.37 -11.96
N ASN A 141 5.06 12.44 -11.49
CA ASN A 141 5.56 13.80 -11.68
C ASN A 141 6.81 14.06 -10.83
N SER A 142 7.98 14.11 -11.48
CA SER A 142 9.29 14.33 -10.86
C SER A 142 9.52 15.76 -10.39
N HIS A 143 8.69 16.73 -10.80
CA HIS A 143 8.78 18.11 -10.31
C HIS A 143 8.41 18.21 -8.82
N TYR A 144 7.62 17.25 -8.32
CA TYR A 144 7.15 17.20 -6.94
C TYR A 144 7.46 15.85 -6.28
N PRO A 145 8.74 15.52 -6.02
CA PRO A 145 9.16 14.18 -5.59
C PRO A 145 8.70 13.81 -4.17
N MET A 146 8.36 14.80 -3.34
CA MET A 146 7.92 14.58 -1.95
C MET A 146 6.39 14.56 -1.79
N ARG A 147 5.62 14.86 -2.85
CA ARG A 147 4.15 14.83 -2.78
C ARG A 147 3.63 13.46 -2.36
N ASN A 148 2.54 13.48 -1.61
CA ASN A 148 1.89 12.27 -1.16
C ASN A 148 1.16 11.58 -2.34
N PRO A 149 1.53 10.37 -2.75
CA PRO A 149 0.83 9.65 -3.82
C PRO A 149 -0.54 9.10 -3.37
N ALA A 150 -0.86 9.15 -2.07
CA ALA A 150 -2.21 8.85 -1.57
C ALA A 150 -3.21 9.99 -1.82
N VAL A 151 -2.72 11.18 -2.19
CA VAL A 151 -3.55 12.39 -2.42
C VAL A 151 -3.58 12.72 -3.91
N ASN A 152 -4.77 12.92 -4.45
CA ASN A 152 -4.92 13.40 -5.81
C ASN A 152 -4.78 14.92 -5.87
N TRP A 153 -3.55 15.39 -6.14
CA TRP A 153 -3.20 16.81 -6.11
C TRP A 153 -3.90 17.66 -7.19
N SER A 154 -4.03 17.14 -8.42
CA SER A 154 -4.74 17.89 -9.47
C SER A 154 -6.23 18.10 -9.13
N ARG A 155 -6.85 17.12 -8.47
CA ARG A 155 -8.23 17.26 -7.98
C ARG A 155 -8.32 18.18 -6.76
N LEU A 156 -7.36 18.11 -5.84
CA LEU A 156 -7.29 19.02 -4.70
C LEU A 156 -7.17 20.48 -5.18
N ASP A 157 -6.26 20.75 -6.11
CA ASP A 157 -6.03 22.07 -6.68
C ASP A 157 -7.28 22.59 -7.38
N ARG A 158 -7.96 21.75 -8.18
CA ARG A 158 -9.23 22.09 -8.81
C ARG A 158 -10.32 22.38 -7.79
N ALA A 159 -10.47 21.55 -6.76
CA ALA A 159 -11.47 21.74 -5.71
C ALA A 159 -11.23 23.04 -4.92
N LEU A 160 -9.97 23.38 -4.63
CA LEU A 160 -9.61 24.64 -3.99
C LEU A 160 -9.94 25.86 -4.88
N PHE A 161 -9.66 25.76 -6.18
CA PHE A 161 -10.04 26.79 -7.16
C PHE A 161 -11.56 26.95 -7.29
N ASP A 162 -12.28 25.84 -7.43
CA ASP A 162 -13.75 25.83 -7.54
C ASP A 162 -14.38 26.42 -6.27
N GLN A 163 -13.85 26.07 -5.09
CA GLN A 163 -14.34 26.60 -3.81
C GLN A 163 -14.01 28.09 -3.62
N ALA A 164 -12.91 28.59 -4.19
CA ALA A 164 -12.60 30.01 -4.24
C ALA A 164 -13.52 30.77 -5.23
N LEU A 165 -14.06 30.08 -6.24
CA LEU A 165 -14.91 30.67 -7.28
C LEU A 165 -16.41 30.66 -6.94
N HIS A 166 -16.93 29.79 -6.07
CA HIS A 166 -18.13 29.96 -5.20
C HIS A 166 -18.65 28.61 -4.66
N VAL A 167 -19.34 28.67 -3.51
CA VAL A 167 -20.14 27.57 -2.91
C VAL A 167 -21.37 27.28 -3.77
N ILE A 168 -21.45 26.13 -4.43
CA ILE A 168 -22.70 25.48 -4.87
C ILE A 168 -22.40 24.01 -5.29
N HIS A 169 -23.19 23.07 -4.75
CA HIS A 169 -23.17 21.59 -4.90
C HIS A 169 -22.17 20.79 -4.05
N ARG A 170 -22.49 20.65 -2.76
CA ARG A 170 -22.03 19.52 -1.93
C ARG A 170 -22.84 18.27 -2.30
N GLN A 171 -22.14 17.14 -2.36
CA GLN A 171 -22.60 15.78 -2.69
C GLN A 171 -22.64 15.44 -4.18
N HIS A 172 -21.46 15.15 -4.72
CA HIS A 172 -21.34 14.08 -5.72
C HIS A 172 -20.22 13.16 -5.27
N ASP A 173 -20.57 11.96 -4.82
CA ASP A 173 -19.61 10.86 -4.77
C ASP A 173 -19.13 10.62 -6.20
N THR A 174 -17.92 11.07 -6.50
CA THR A 174 -17.33 10.85 -7.82
C THR A 174 -16.81 9.41 -7.85
N PRO A 175 -17.39 8.50 -8.66
CA PRO A 175 -16.79 7.20 -8.88
C PRO A 175 -15.36 7.39 -9.42
N GLY A 176 -14.38 6.63 -8.93
CA GLY A 176 -12.99 6.72 -9.39
C GLY A 176 -12.15 7.87 -8.77
N ALA A 177 -12.39 8.21 -7.50
CA ALA A 177 -11.66 9.27 -6.79
C ALA A 177 -10.37 8.85 -6.06
N SER A 178 -10.11 7.54 -5.97
CA SER A 178 -8.96 6.99 -5.25
C SER A 178 -7.71 6.99 -6.14
N THR A 179 -6.59 7.47 -5.62
CA THR A 179 -5.26 7.32 -6.25
C THR A 179 -4.87 5.85 -6.34
N LEU A 180 -3.87 5.51 -7.18
CA LEU A 180 -3.40 4.12 -7.30
C LEU A 180 -2.95 3.57 -5.93
N ALA A 181 -2.26 4.39 -5.13
CA ALA A 181 -1.80 4.01 -3.79
C ALA A 181 -2.96 3.59 -2.87
N THR A 182 -4.05 4.37 -2.86
CA THR A 182 -5.23 4.06 -2.02
C THR A 182 -6.04 2.89 -2.56
N GLN A 183 -6.09 2.69 -3.87
CA GLN A 183 -6.73 1.52 -4.47
C GLN A 183 -6.01 0.22 -4.10
N ILE A 184 -4.66 0.23 -4.06
CA ILE A 184 -3.87 -0.92 -3.60
C ILE A 184 -4.18 -1.25 -2.14
N GLU A 185 -4.21 -0.27 -1.24
CA GLU A 185 -4.52 -0.51 0.18
C GLU A 185 -5.93 -1.09 0.37
N LYS A 186 -6.90 -0.55 -0.39
CA LYS A 186 -8.26 -1.08 -0.41
C LYS A 186 -8.28 -2.53 -0.86
N TYR A 187 -7.61 -2.87 -1.97
CA TYR A 187 -7.53 -4.25 -2.47
C TYR A 187 -6.80 -5.17 -1.49
N ARG A 188 -5.83 -4.64 -0.74
CA ARG A 188 -5.05 -5.43 0.19
C ARG A 188 -5.81 -5.81 1.45
N HIS A 189 -6.41 -4.81 2.09
CA HIS A 189 -6.80 -4.91 3.50
C HIS A 189 -8.26 -4.56 3.79
N SER A 190 -9.08 -4.24 2.77
CA SER A 190 -10.51 -3.97 2.96
C SER A 190 -11.35 -5.18 2.55
N PRO A 191 -12.42 -5.52 3.31
CA PRO A 191 -13.35 -6.59 2.94
C PRO A 191 -13.86 -6.42 1.50
N GLU A 192 -13.81 -7.49 0.70
CA GLU A 192 -14.17 -7.51 -0.73
C GLU A 192 -13.42 -6.48 -1.61
N GLY A 193 -12.39 -5.81 -1.12
CA GLY A 193 -11.76 -4.68 -1.82
C GLY A 193 -12.69 -3.47 -1.97
N ARG A 194 -13.69 -3.33 -1.09
CA ARG A 194 -14.69 -2.25 -1.11
C ARG A 194 -14.54 -1.33 0.11
N THR A 195 -14.99 -0.09 -0.04
CA THR A 195 -15.02 0.90 1.04
C THR A 195 -16.47 1.03 1.50
N LEU A 196 -16.74 0.76 2.78
CA LEU A 196 -18.07 0.78 3.38
C LEU A 196 -18.35 2.10 4.13
N SER A 197 -17.30 2.89 4.44
CA SER A 197 -17.46 4.20 5.11
C SER A 197 -16.40 5.25 4.78
N ILE A 198 -16.70 6.52 5.07
CA ILE A 198 -15.76 7.65 4.96
C ILE A 198 -14.54 7.46 5.88
N HIS A 199 -14.73 6.92 7.08
CA HIS A 199 -13.65 6.64 8.04
C HIS A 199 -12.65 5.61 7.48
N GLU A 200 -13.13 4.53 6.87
CA GLU A 200 -12.26 3.54 6.20
C GLU A 200 -11.45 4.16 5.05
N LYS A 201 -12.05 5.10 4.31
CA LYS A 201 -11.35 5.84 3.25
C LYS A 201 -10.17 6.65 3.80
N PHE A 202 -10.32 7.26 4.99
CA PHE A 202 -9.22 7.94 5.66
C PHE A 202 -8.13 6.97 6.11
N LEU A 203 -8.49 5.83 6.71
CA LEU A 203 -7.51 4.80 7.09
C LEU A 203 -6.75 4.24 5.87
N GLN A 204 -7.43 4.04 4.73
CA GLN A 204 -6.79 3.63 3.47
C GLN A 204 -5.80 4.69 2.98
N MET A 205 -6.17 5.97 3.06
CA MET A 205 -5.30 7.08 2.68
C MET A 205 -4.10 7.20 3.61
N ASP A 206 -4.29 7.08 4.93
CA ASP A 206 -3.21 7.13 5.93
C ASP A 206 -2.25 5.96 5.76
N SER A 207 -2.76 4.74 5.55
CA SER A 207 -1.95 3.55 5.27
C SER A 207 -1.13 3.73 3.99
N ALA A 208 -1.76 4.17 2.90
CA ALA A 208 -1.09 4.43 1.63
C ALA A 208 -0.02 5.52 1.76
N SER A 209 -0.33 6.58 2.51
CA SER A 209 0.60 7.67 2.81
C SER A 209 1.83 7.12 3.53
N ILE A 210 1.64 6.46 4.67
CA ILE A 210 2.73 5.91 5.48
C ILE A 210 3.62 4.96 4.66
N ARG A 211 3.02 4.02 3.92
CA ARG A 211 3.78 3.08 3.09
C ARG A 211 4.63 3.80 2.03
N SER A 212 4.15 4.93 1.53
CA SER A 212 4.86 5.71 0.52
C SER A 212 6.13 6.36 1.05
N TYR A 213 6.21 6.61 2.35
CA TYR A 213 7.35 7.27 3.00
C TYR A 213 8.22 6.30 3.82
N LEU A 214 8.07 4.98 3.71
CA LEU A 214 8.90 4.02 4.45
C LEU A 214 10.40 4.13 4.12
N GLN A 215 10.74 4.53 2.89
CA GLN A 215 12.11 4.55 2.39
C GLN A 215 12.73 5.96 2.35
N GLY A 216 11.96 7.01 2.65
CA GLY A 216 12.44 8.38 2.60
C GLY A 216 11.33 9.40 2.33
N MET A 217 11.67 10.69 2.45
CA MET A 217 10.79 11.80 2.10
C MET A 217 10.63 11.96 0.58
N ASP A 218 11.70 11.71 -0.18
CA ASP A 218 11.59 11.47 -1.62
C ASP A 218 11.04 10.06 -1.83
N ASN A 219 9.86 9.97 -2.42
CA ASN A 219 9.13 8.72 -2.55
C ASN A 219 9.04 8.25 -4.01
N MET A 220 9.82 8.80 -4.95
CA MET A 220 9.75 8.41 -6.37
C MET A 220 9.96 6.91 -6.61
N ALA A 221 10.93 6.31 -5.91
CA ALA A 221 11.15 4.87 -5.97
C ALA A 221 9.90 4.08 -5.52
N ASN A 222 9.24 4.53 -4.45
CA ASN A 222 7.98 3.95 -4.01
C ASN A 222 6.85 4.15 -5.04
N ARG A 223 6.77 5.31 -5.71
CA ARG A 223 5.77 5.54 -6.77
C ARG A 223 5.93 4.61 -7.96
N HIS A 224 7.17 4.27 -8.33
CA HIS A 224 7.43 3.22 -9.31
C HIS A 224 6.92 1.85 -8.81
N GLN A 225 7.13 1.54 -7.53
CA GLN A 225 6.59 0.33 -6.91
C GLN A 225 5.07 0.32 -6.86
N ILE A 226 4.40 1.47 -6.68
CA ILE A 226 2.94 1.58 -6.75
C ILE A 226 2.44 1.18 -8.14
N VAL A 227 3.05 1.70 -9.22
CA VAL A 227 2.66 1.32 -10.59
C VAL A 227 2.89 -0.17 -10.84
N LEU A 228 4.05 -0.69 -10.43
CA LEU A 228 4.40 -2.10 -10.57
C LEU A 228 3.40 -3.00 -9.83
N ALA A 229 3.17 -2.71 -8.54
CA ALA A 229 2.26 -3.47 -7.71
C ALA A 229 0.82 -3.39 -8.24
N TYR A 230 0.36 -2.24 -8.72
CA TYR A 230 -0.99 -2.11 -9.28
C TYR A 230 -1.18 -3.06 -10.47
N LEU A 231 -0.28 -3.02 -11.45
CA LEU A 231 -0.34 -3.87 -12.64
C LEU A 231 -0.16 -5.36 -12.33
N ASN A 232 0.61 -5.68 -11.29
CA ASN A 232 0.84 -7.07 -10.88
C ASN A 232 -0.30 -7.64 -10.03
N THR A 233 -0.98 -6.83 -9.23
CA THR A 233 -1.85 -7.34 -8.14
C THR A 233 -3.31 -7.00 -8.28
N VAL A 234 -3.67 -5.87 -8.90
CA VAL A 234 -5.05 -5.43 -9.03
C VAL A 234 -5.67 -6.06 -10.29
N PRO A 235 -6.76 -6.83 -10.16
CA PRO A 235 -7.35 -7.49 -11.31
C PRO A 235 -7.92 -6.46 -12.30
N LEU A 236 -7.47 -6.53 -13.56
CA LEU A 236 -7.90 -5.66 -14.67
C LEU A 236 -9.37 -5.88 -15.09
N THR A 237 -9.99 -6.93 -14.59
CA THR A 237 -11.40 -7.24 -14.78
C THR A 237 -12.08 -7.28 -13.42
N ALA A 238 -13.26 -6.69 -13.30
CA ALA A 238 -14.12 -6.91 -12.13
C ALA A 238 -14.31 -8.42 -11.95
N ARG A 239 -13.61 -9.02 -10.98
CA ARG A 239 -14.02 -10.34 -10.50
C ARG A 239 -15.36 -10.11 -9.82
N MET A 240 -16.45 -10.58 -10.42
CA MET A 240 -17.61 -10.99 -9.63
C MET A 240 -17.10 -12.07 -8.67
N GLY A 241 -17.49 -11.94 -7.40
CA GLY A 241 -17.11 -12.87 -6.33
C GLY A 241 -17.47 -14.30 -6.64
#